data_AF-A0AAD5GXV6-F1
#
_entry.id   AF-A0AAD5GXV6-F1
#
_cell.length_a   1.000
_cell.length_b   1.000
_cell.length_c   1.000
_cell.angle_alpha   90.00
_cell.angle_beta   90.00
_cell.angle_gamma   90.00
#
_symmetry.space_group_name_H-M   'P 1'
#
loop_
_entity.id
_entity.type
_entity.pdbx_description
1 polymer ?
#
loop_
_entity_poly.entity_id
_entity_poly.type
_entity_poly.pdbx_seq_one_letter_code
_entity_poly.pdbx_strand_id
1 'polypeptide(L)'
;IIFTQDNSFNSLGKRVFDVYVQGELKLKDFDIVKDAGGTGRAVIKSYRVHVKNNTLKIQLYWAGKGTTEIPFIGNYGPIISAISVDPAK
;
A
#
# COMPACT_ATOMS: atom_id res chain seq x y z
N ILE A 1 0.52 10.72 -15.62
CA ILE A 1 -0.16 9.57 -16.26
C ILE A 1 -1.52 9.45 -15.61
N ILE A 2 -2.59 9.61 -16.39
CA ILE A 2 -3.99 9.56 -15.91
C ILE A 2 -4.53 8.19 -16.33
N PHE A 3 -4.98 7.40 -15.37
CA PHE A 3 -5.62 6.11 -15.62
C PHE A 3 -7.11 6.28 -15.33
N THR A 4 -7.95 6.03 -16.33
CA THR A 4 -9.41 6.12 -16.23
C THR A 4 -10.00 4.80 -15.74
N GLN A 5 -11.11 4.90 -15.00
CA GLN A 5 -11.87 3.74 -14.54
C GLN A 5 -12.75 3.23 -15.68
N ASP A 6 -12.13 2.64 -16.71
CA ASP A 6 -12.81 1.96 -17.81
C ASP A 6 -12.36 0.49 -17.89
N ASN A 7 -13.13 -0.32 -18.62
CA ASN A 7 -12.87 -1.75 -18.84
C ASN A 7 -11.76 -2.00 -19.89
N SER A 8 -10.93 -0.99 -20.22
CA SER A 8 -9.87 -1.15 -21.21
C SER A 8 -8.61 -1.76 -20.60
N PHE A 9 -7.68 -2.18 -21.45
CA PHE A 9 -6.32 -2.58 -21.06
C PHE A 9 -5.55 -1.47 -20.32
N ASN A 10 -6.05 -0.22 -20.30
CA ASN A 10 -5.53 0.90 -19.50
C ASN A 10 -6.22 1.07 -18.14
N SER A 11 -7.02 0.09 -17.71
CA SER A 11 -7.66 0.11 -16.39
C SER A 11 -6.64 0.34 -15.27
N LEU A 12 -7.07 1.04 -14.21
CA LEU A 12 -6.24 1.39 -13.05
C LEU A 12 -5.55 0.14 -12.48
N GLY A 13 -4.24 0.02 -12.73
CA GLY A 13 -3.45 -1.10 -12.23
C GLY A 13 -3.60 -1.26 -10.71
N LYS A 14 -3.79 -2.50 -10.25
CA LYS A 14 -3.93 -2.83 -8.85
C LYS A 14 -2.56 -2.80 -8.18
N ARG A 15 -2.45 -2.05 -7.08
CA ARG A 15 -1.26 -2.07 -6.22
C ARG A 15 -1.55 -2.94 -5.02
N VAL A 16 -0.83 -4.06 -4.92
CA VAL A 16 -1.02 -5.05 -3.87
C VAL A 16 0.32 -5.30 -3.20
N PHE A 17 0.41 -5.05 -1.89
CA PHE A 17 1.67 -5.20 -1.15
C PHE A 17 1.41 -5.57 0.31
N ASP A 18 2.45 -6.08 0.97
CA ASP A 18 2.44 -6.36 2.39
C ASP A 18 2.98 -5.15 3.17
N VAL A 19 2.45 -4.93 4.37
CA VAL A 19 2.93 -3.91 5.31
C VAL A 19 3.37 -4.58 6.60
N TYR A 20 4.64 -4.39 6.93
CA TYR A 20 5.21 -4.80 8.20
C TYR A 20 5.49 -3.57 9.05
N VAL A 21 5.20 -3.68 10.34
CA VAL A 21 5.56 -2.66 11.34
C VAL A 21 6.27 -3.36 12.48
N GLN A 22 7.48 -2.90 12.81
CA GLN A 22 8.35 -3.54 13.80
C GLN A 22 8.65 -5.02 13.50
N GLY A 23 8.68 -5.40 12.21
CA GLY A 23 8.88 -6.78 11.76
C GLY A 23 7.63 -7.66 11.81
N GLU A 24 6.51 -7.16 12.32
CA GLU A 24 5.23 -7.88 12.35
C GLU A 24 4.40 -7.54 11.11
N LEU A 25 3.87 -8.56 10.44
CA LEU A 25 2.94 -8.40 9.31
C LEU A 25 1.62 -7.80 9.81
N LYS A 26 1.35 -6.55 9.46
CA LYS A 26 0.11 -5.84 9.84
C LYS A 26 -0.94 -5.86 8.72
N LEU A 27 -0.50 -5.85 7.47
CA LEU A 27 -1.37 -6.00 6.31
C LEU A 27 -0.74 -6.98 5.34
N LYS A 28 -1.50 -8.00 4.94
CA LYS A 28 -1.12 -8.95 3.91
C LYS A 28 -1.94 -8.68 2.65
N ASP A 29 -1.30 -8.72 1.49
CA ASP A 29 -1.94 -8.57 0.18
C ASP A 29 -2.85 -7.32 0.14
N PHE A 30 -2.35 -6.21 0.67
CA PHE A 30 -3.11 -4.97 0.81
C PHE A 30 -3.36 -4.35 -0.56
N ASP A 31 -4.61 -4.44 -1.00
CA ASP A 31 -5.13 -3.77 -2.19
C ASP A 31 -5.81 -2.45 -1.78
N ILE A 32 -5.15 -1.34 -2.10
CA ILE A 32 -5.62 0.01 -1.73
C ILE A 32 -7.00 0.28 -2.31
N VAL A 33 -7.24 -0.05 -3.59
CA VAL A 33 -8.50 0.27 -4.28
C VAL A 33 -9.64 -0.55 -3.69
N LYS A 34 -9.38 -1.83 -3.39
CA LYS A 34 -10.35 -2.71 -2.76
C LYS A 34 -10.73 -2.22 -1.37
N ASP A 35 -9.75 -1.86 -0.55
CA ASP A 35 -9.99 -1.40 0.83
C ASP A 35 -10.64 -0.01 0.87
N ALA A 36 -10.33 0.85 -0.10
CA ALA A 36 -10.95 2.16 -0.28
C ALA A 36 -12.39 2.10 -0.81
N GLY A 37 -12.83 0.94 -1.32
CA GLY A 37 -14.11 0.78 -2.00
C GLY A 37 -14.21 1.61 -3.29
N GLY A 38 -13.08 1.91 -3.94
CA GLY A 38 -13.03 2.74 -5.15
C GLY A 38 -11.75 3.57 -5.25
N THR A 39 -11.50 4.12 -6.44
CA THR A 39 -10.30 4.90 -6.75
C THR A 39 -10.42 6.34 -6.26
N GLY A 40 -9.29 6.98 -5.96
CA GLY A 40 -9.27 8.37 -5.47
C GLY A 40 -9.81 8.56 -4.04
N ARG A 41 -10.11 7.48 -3.32
CA ARG A 41 -10.59 7.51 -1.94
C ARG A 41 -9.43 7.23 -0.98
N ALA A 42 -9.38 7.98 0.11
CA ALA A 42 -8.36 7.79 1.13
C ALA A 42 -8.67 6.55 1.99
N VAL A 43 -7.63 5.79 2.33
CA VAL A 43 -7.67 4.70 3.31
C VAL A 43 -6.67 5.01 4.40
N ILE A 44 -7.13 4.98 5.65
CA ILE A 44 -6.29 5.23 6.82
C ILE A 44 -6.22 3.93 7.63
N LYS A 45 -4.99 3.49 7.91
CA LYS A 45 -4.71 2.33 8.76
C LYS A 45 -3.87 2.78 9.94
N SER A 46 -4.36 2.51 11.15
CA SER A 46 -3.73 2.93 12.40
C SER A 46 -3.37 1.71 13.23
N TYR A 47 -2.12 1.66 13.70
CA TYR A 47 -1.60 0.56 14.52
C TYR A 47 -0.88 1.12 15.74
N ARG A 48 -1.16 0.55 16.92
CA ARG A 48 -0.32 0.76 18.11
C ARG A 48 0.83 -0.23 18.06
N VAL A 49 2.05 0.26 18.24
CA VAL A 49 3.26 -0.57 18.20
C VAL A 49 4.23 -0.16 19.30
N HIS A 50 5.00 -1.12 19.79
CA HIS A 50 6.01 -0.89 20.81
C HIS A 50 7.38 -0.71 20.16
N VAL A 51 8.04 0.42 20.44
CA VAL A 51 9.34 0.77 19.85
C VAL A 51 10.44 0.54 20.87
N LYS A 52 11.24 -0.51 20.68
CA LYS A 52 12.28 -0.93 21.65
C LYS A 52 13.60 -0.16 21.50
N ASN A 53 14.03 0.11 20.27
CA ASN A 53 15.38 0.61 19.98
C ASN A 53 15.35 2.02 19.39
N ASN A 54 14.44 2.87 19.86
CA ASN A 54 14.20 4.25 19.37
C ASN A 54 13.97 4.37 17.84
N THR A 55 13.77 3.25 17.16
CA THR A 55 13.62 3.15 15.71
C THR A 55 12.28 2.47 15.41
N LEU A 56 11.38 3.20 14.76
CA LEU A 56 10.17 2.64 14.19
C LEU A 56 10.47 2.15 12.77
N LYS A 57 10.46 0.82 12.58
CA LYS A 57 10.65 0.20 11.26
C LYS A 57 9.29 -0.08 10.63
N ILE A 58 9.05 0.54 9.47
CA ILE A 58 7.91 0.25 8.60
C ILE A 58 8.47 -0.29 7.28
N GLN A 59 7.99 -1.45 6.82
CA GLN A 59 8.42 -2.06 5.57
C GLN A 59 7.21 -2.24 4.67
N LEU A 60 7.28 -1.67 3.48
CA LEU A 60 6.31 -1.89 2.41
C LEU A 60 6.93 -2.88 1.45
N TYR A 61 6.37 -4.09 1.38
CA TYR A 61 6.96 -5.18 0.63
C TYR A 61 6.05 -5.58 -0.53
N TRP A 62 6.58 -5.49 -1.75
CA TRP A 62 5.90 -5.95 -2.95
C TRP A 62 6.45 -7.30 -3.38
N ALA A 63 5.62 -8.34 -3.25
CA ALA A 63 5.96 -9.72 -3.59
C ALA A 63 5.73 -10.06 -5.08
N GLY A 64 5.68 -9.07 -5.97
CA GLY A 64 5.33 -9.28 -7.39
C GLY A 64 3.83 -9.47 -7.65
N LYS A 65 2.96 -9.07 -6.72
CA LYS A 65 1.50 -9.21 -6.82
C LYS A 65 0.82 -7.92 -7.30
N GLY A 66 -0.41 -8.03 -7.78
CA GLY A 66 -1.13 -6.89 -8.37
C GLY A 66 -0.86 -6.77 -9.86
N THR A 67 -0.89 -5.56 -10.39
CA THR A 67 -0.62 -5.30 -11.81
C THR A 67 0.87 -5.28 -12.08
N THR A 68 1.31 -6.03 -13.08
CA THR A 68 2.71 -6.07 -13.54
C THR A 68 2.89 -5.51 -14.96
N GLU A 69 1.79 -5.10 -15.61
CA GLU A 69 1.79 -4.72 -17.03
C GLU A 69 0.61 -3.80 -17.38
N ILE A 70 0.76 -2.46 -17.39
CA ILE A 70 -0.16 -1.47 -18.06
C ILE A 70 0.50 -0.06 -18.22
N PRO A 71 0.77 0.51 -19.42
CA PRO A 71 0.71 -0.04 -20.79
C PRO A 71 2.00 -0.80 -21.19
N PHE A 72 2.96 -0.92 -20.28
CA PHE A 72 4.20 -1.68 -20.44
C PHE A 72 4.43 -2.55 -19.21
N ILE A 73 5.23 -3.60 -19.35
CA ILE A 73 5.70 -4.41 -18.22
C ILE A 73 6.50 -3.52 -17.27
N GLY A 74 6.21 -3.61 -15.97
CA GLY A 74 6.88 -2.79 -14.97
C GLY A 74 6.55 -3.17 -13.54
N ASN A 75 7.29 -2.56 -12.62
CA ASN A 75 7.11 -2.76 -11.18
C ASN A 75 6.12 -1.72 -10.63
N TYR A 76 4.91 -2.16 -10.32
CA TYR A 76 3.88 -1.32 -9.68
C TYR A 76 3.92 -1.54 -8.17
N GLY A 77 5.05 -1.17 -7.58
CA GLY A 77 5.34 -1.35 -6.16
C GLY A 77 4.44 -0.54 -5.21
N PRO A 78 4.72 -0.61 -3.90
CA PRO A 78 3.90 0.00 -2.87
C PRO A 78 3.86 1.52 -2.99
N ILE A 79 2.72 2.13 -2.69
CA ILE A 79 2.59 3.58 -2.56
C ILE A 79 1.79 3.91 -1.32
N ILE A 80 2.18 5.01 -0.66
CA ILE A 80 1.45 5.62 0.44
C ILE A 80 1.58 7.14 0.31
N SER A 81 0.59 7.87 0.80
CA SER A 81 0.63 9.34 0.77
C SER A 81 1.30 9.95 2.00
N ALA A 82 1.12 9.35 3.17
CA ALA A 82 1.62 9.90 4.42
C ALA A 82 1.80 8.82 5.50
N ILE A 83 2.67 9.13 6.47
CA ILE A 83 2.83 8.40 7.74
C ILE A 83 2.65 9.43 8.85
N SER A 84 1.81 9.12 9.83
CA SER A 84 1.66 9.89 11.06
C SER A 84 2.06 9.03 12.25
N VAL A 85 2.84 9.58 13.17
CA VAL A 85 3.30 8.90 14.38
C VAL A 85 2.91 9.76 15.59
N ASP A 86 2.17 9.18 16.52
CA ASP A 86 1.77 9.80 17.77
C ASP A 86 2.31 8.98 18.95
N PRO A 87 3.26 9.50 19.75
CA PRO A 87 3.77 8.82 20.93
C PRO A 87 2.66 8.63 21.97
N ALA A 88 2.47 7.39 22.44
CA ALA A 88 1.64 7.16 23.61
C ALA A 88 2.32 7.79 24.85
N LYS A 89 1.53 8.50 25.66
CA LYS A 89 1.96 8.99 26.99
C LYS A 89 2.24 7.83 27.94
#